data_AF-S4NLL7-F1
#
_entry.id   AF-S4NLL7-F1
#
_cell.length_a   1.000
_cell.length_b   1.000
_cell.length_c   1.000
_cell.angle_alpha   90.00
_cell.angle_beta   90.00
_cell.angle_gamma   90.00
#
_symmetry.space_group_name_H-M   'P 1'
#
loop_
_entity.id
_entity.type
_entity.pdbx_description
1 polymer ?
#
loop_
_entity_poly.entity_id
_entity_poly.type
_entity_poly.pdbx_seq_one_letter_code
_entity_poly.pdbx_strand_id
1 'polypeptide(L)'
;AEEENGNGRYFIEGRVFPAEDQDPTNWQVDTRVHVNGGEYIGFIKDDGSFVIHNVLTGSYVVEIVHPDYFYEPIRVEINSKGKYRARKVNYIQTSQIIQVPYPLRMKVMSKIR
;
A
#
# COMPACT_ATOMS: atom_id res chain seq x y z
N ALA A 1 -24.95 8.13 5.27
CA ALA A 1 -24.27 9.29 4.69
C ALA A 1 -23.26 8.74 3.69
N GLU A 2 -23.73 8.45 2.48
CA GLU A 2 -22.89 8.08 1.35
C GLU A 2 -22.66 9.39 0.60
N GLU A 3 -21.58 10.10 0.92
CA GLU A 3 -21.18 11.23 0.09
C GLU A 3 -20.72 10.67 -1.25
N GLU A 4 -21.49 10.99 -2.29
CA GLU A 4 -21.03 10.92 -3.68
C GLU A 4 -19.69 11.66 -3.77
N ASN A 5 -18.59 10.92 -3.91
CA ASN A 5 -17.34 11.48 -4.39
C ASN A 5 -17.54 11.90 -5.86
N GLY A 6 -18.21 13.04 -6.08
CA GLY A 6 -18.59 13.59 -7.38
C GLY A 6 -17.44 13.90 -8.35
N ASN A 7 -16.19 13.61 -7.94
CA ASN A 7 -15.00 13.77 -8.77
C ASN A 7 -14.31 12.45 -9.15
N GLY A 8 -14.84 11.28 -8.76
CA GLY A 8 -14.23 9.97 -9.08
C GLY A 8 -12.83 9.78 -8.49
N ARG A 9 -12.50 10.54 -7.44
CA ARG A 9 -11.22 10.52 -6.73
C ARG A 9 -11.38 9.74 -5.42
N TYR A 10 -10.39 8.92 -5.14
CA TYR A 10 -10.35 7.96 -4.05
C TYR A 10 -9.01 8.09 -3.34
N PHE A 11 -8.84 7.29 -2.28
CA PHE A 11 -7.59 7.23 -1.54
C PHE A 11 -7.20 5.79 -1.26
N ILE A 12 -5.90 5.52 -1.22
CA ILE A 12 -5.35 4.23 -0.79
C ILE A 12 -4.71 4.46 0.58
N GLU A 13 -5.15 3.71 1.58
CA GLU A 13 -4.65 3.84 2.95
C GLU A 13 -4.17 2.51 3.54
N GLY A 14 -3.27 2.63 4.51
CA GLY A 14 -2.76 1.49 5.23
C GLY A 14 -1.78 1.87 6.32
N ARG A 15 -1.18 0.84 6.91
CA ARG A 15 -0.16 0.94 7.93
C ARG A 15 1.01 0.03 7.59
N VAL A 16 2.21 0.58 7.72
CA VAL A 16 3.48 -0.13 7.58
C VAL A 16 4.06 -0.34 8.96
N PHE A 17 4.63 -1.52 9.18
CA PHE A 17 5.28 -1.88 10.43
C PHE A 17 6.80 -1.97 10.20
N PRO A 18 7.63 -1.43 11.10
CA PRO A 18 9.08 -1.55 11.01
C PRO A 18 9.52 -3.01 11.17
N ALA A 19 10.76 -3.30 10.78
CA ALA A 19 11.37 -4.61 11.06
C ALA A 19 11.60 -4.80 12.57
N GLU A 20 11.63 -6.04 13.03
CA GLU A 20 11.88 -6.35 14.45
C GLU A 20 13.31 -5.98 14.90
N ASP A 21 14.27 -5.97 13.96
CA ASP A 21 15.68 -5.63 14.19
C ASP A 21 16.02 -4.15 13.94
N GLN A 22 15.05 -3.33 13.54
CA GLN A 22 15.24 -1.90 13.25
C GLN A 22 14.90 -1.05 14.49
N ASP A 23 15.60 0.07 14.65
CA ASP A 23 15.21 1.09 15.64
C ASP A 23 13.80 1.62 15.30
N PRO A 24 12.81 1.51 16.20
CA PRO A 24 11.46 2.00 15.96
C PRO A 24 11.38 3.54 15.88
N THR A 25 12.46 4.25 16.17
CA THR A 25 12.54 5.71 16.09
C THR A 25 12.93 6.15 14.69
N ASN A 26 12.10 6.99 14.05
CA ASN A 26 12.38 7.64 12.76
C ASN A 26 12.66 6.72 11.55
N TRP A 27 12.40 5.41 11.61
CA TRP A 27 12.56 4.47 10.48
C TRP A 27 11.78 4.89 9.21
N GLN A 28 10.73 5.70 9.39
CA GLN A 28 9.89 6.22 8.31
C GLN A 28 10.68 7.05 7.30
N VAL A 29 11.79 7.69 7.71
CA VAL A 29 12.59 8.58 6.83
C VAL A 29 13.21 7.83 5.65
N ASP A 30 13.54 6.55 5.85
CA ASP A 30 14.13 5.67 4.85
C ASP A 30 13.08 4.91 4.03
N THR A 31 11.80 5.14 4.33
CA THR A 31 10.69 4.37 3.78
C THR A 31 9.76 5.23 2.94
N ARG A 32 9.44 4.77 1.72
CA ARG A 32 8.47 5.43 0.83
C ARG A 32 7.38 4.46 0.41
N VAL A 33 6.17 4.98 0.22
CA VAL A 33 5.06 4.22 -0.36
C VAL A 33 4.99 4.56 -1.85
N HIS A 34 5.23 3.57 -2.70
CA HIS A 34 5.08 3.70 -4.15
C HIS A 34 3.77 3.04 -4.58
N VAL A 35 3.06 3.71 -5.48
CA VAL A 35 1.89 3.14 -6.15
C VAL A 35 2.15 3.12 -7.65
N ASN A 36 1.93 1.96 -8.26
CA ASN A 36 2.11 1.70 -9.69
C ASN A 36 3.51 2.10 -10.18
N GLY A 37 4.57 1.60 -9.53
CA GLY A 37 5.96 1.93 -9.89
C GLY A 37 6.37 3.37 -9.58
N GLY A 38 5.62 4.09 -8.74
CA GLY A 38 5.92 5.47 -8.35
C GLY A 38 5.13 6.54 -9.11
N GLU A 39 4.08 6.16 -9.85
CA GLU A 39 3.10 7.11 -10.40
C GLU A 39 2.50 7.99 -9.28
N TYR A 40 2.24 7.37 -8.12
CA TYR A 40 1.94 8.09 -6.89
C TYR A 40 2.99 7.71 -5.84
N ILE A 41 3.44 8.72 -5.09
CA ILE A 41 4.39 8.56 -4.00
C ILE A 41 3.74 9.11 -2.73
N GLY A 42 3.80 8.32 -1.67
CA GLY A 42 3.36 8.70 -0.33
C GLY A 42 4.44 8.53 0.70
N PHE A 43 4.21 9.17 1.84
CA PHE A 43 5.07 9.14 3.00
C PHE A 43 4.34 8.49 4.17
N ILE A 44 5.11 7.91 5.07
CA ILE A 44 4.61 7.24 6.27
C ILE A 44 4.67 8.26 7.41
N LYS A 45 3.57 8.34 8.17
CA LYS A 45 3.48 9.18 9.38
C LYS A 45 4.17 8.51 10.56
N ASP A 46 4.36 9.25 11.64
CA ASP A 46 5.01 8.75 12.87
C ASP A 46 4.32 7.51 13.46
N ASP A 47 3.01 7.37 13.29
CA ASP A 47 2.24 6.20 13.74
C ASP A 47 2.34 4.98 12.80
N GLY A 48 3.09 5.09 11.70
CA GLY A 48 3.25 4.08 10.66
C GLY A 48 2.12 4.08 9.61
N SER A 49 1.15 4.98 9.70
CA SER A 49 0.06 5.08 8.72
C SER A 49 0.49 5.83 7.46
N PHE A 50 -0.15 5.54 6.33
CA PHE A 50 -0.01 6.29 5.10
C PHE A 50 -1.36 6.45 4.39
N VAL A 51 -1.48 7.51 3.61
CA VAL A 51 -2.63 7.76 2.73
C VAL A 51 -2.13 8.34 1.42
N ILE A 52 -2.55 7.74 0.30
CA ILE A 52 -2.34 8.24 -1.06
C ILE A 52 -3.65 8.83 -1.52
N HIS A 53 -3.69 10.14 -1.74
CA HIS A 53 -4.90 10.85 -2.19
C HIS A 53 -4.97 10.93 -3.72
N ASN A 54 -6.14 11.31 -4.22
CA ASN A 54 -6.35 11.64 -5.64
C ASN A 54 -6.12 10.47 -6.59
N VAL A 55 -6.48 9.26 -6.16
CA VAL A 55 -6.39 8.03 -6.95
C VAL A 55 -7.71 7.82 -7.70
N LEU A 56 -7.67 7.43 -8.96
CA LEU A 56 -8.89 7.11 -9.73
C LEU A 56 -9.35 5.68 -9.47
N THR A 57 -10.48 5.29 -10.08
CA THR A 57 -10.88 3.87 -10.11
C THR A 57 -9.92 3.07 -10.97
N GLY A 58 -9.54 1.88 -10.52
CA GLY A 58 -8.57 1.07 -11.26
C GLY A 58 -7.96 -0.02 -10.40
N SER A 59 -6.90 -0.63 -10.94
CA SER A 59 -6.06 -1.59 -10.23
C SER A 59 -4.67 -1.01 -10.08
N TYR A 60 -4.20 -0.96 -8.84
CA TYR A 60 -2.94 -0.35 -8.46
C TYR A 60 -2.10 -1.35 -7.69
N VAL A 61 -0.79 -1.34 -7.90
CA VAL A 61 0.15 -2.12 -7.07
C VAL A 61 0.78 -1.16 -6.08
N VAL A 62 0.67 -1.47 -4.79
CA VAL A 62 1.24 -0.71 -3.68
C VAL A 62 2.48 -1.43 -3.19
N GLU A 63 3.58 -0.69 -3.12
CA GLU A 63 4.91 -1.18 -2.80
C GLU A 63 5.51 -0.29 -1.73
N ILE A 64 6.23 -0.90 -0.78
CA ILE A 64 7.02 -0.15 0.19
C ILE A 64 8.47 -0.24 -0.25
N VAL A 65 9.07 0.92 -0.47
CA VAL A 65 10.47 1.06 -0.87
C VAL A 65 11.27 1.40 0.37
N HIS A 66 12.18 0.50 0.74
CA HIS A 66 13.14 0.66 1.83
C HIS A 66 14.52 0.15 1.36
N PRO A 67 15.64 0.79 1.74
CA PRO A 67 16.97 0.37 1.31
C PRO A 67 17.36 -1.05 1.75
N ASP A 68 17.08 -1.41 3.00
CA ASP A 68 17.52 -2.70 3.58
C ASP A 68 16.43 -3.78 3.74
N TYR A 69 15.14 -3.44 3.58
CA TYR A 69 14.02 -4.36 3.85
C TYR A 69 13.09 -4.48 2.65
N PHE A 70 12.61 -5.70 2.42
CA PHE A 70 11.61 -6.02 1.43
C PHE A 70 10.24 -6.16 2.08
N TYR A 71 9.24 -5.56 1.46
CA TYR A 71 7.84 -5.71 1.81
C TYR A 71 7.10 -6.36 0.65
N GLU A 72 6.16 -7.25 0.95
CA GLU A 72 5.36 -7.90 -0.09
C GLU A 72 4.45 -6.87 -0.78
N PRO A 73 4.48 -6.76 -2.12
CA PRO A 73 3.64 -5.83 -2.85
C PRO A 73 2.17 -6.30 -2.83
N ILE A 74 1.25 -5.34 -2.70
CA ILE A 74 -0.18 -5.61 -2.61
C ILE A 74 -0.91 -4.92 -3.75
N ARG A 75 -1.78 -5.65 -4.45
CA ARG A 75 -2.67 -5.09 -5.47
C ARG A 75 -3.95 -4.60 -4.82
N VAL A 76 -4.28 -3.33 -5.01
CA VAL A 76 -5.53 -2.69 -4.60
C VAL A 76 -6.39 -2.44 -5.82
N GLU A 77 -7.66 -2.83 -5.75
CA GLU A 77 -8.68 -2.57 -6.76
C GLU A 77 -9.72 -1.62 -6.18
N ILE A 78 -9.99 -0.53 -6.89
CA ILE A 78 -10.98 0.47 -6.55
C ILE A 78 -12.05 0.44 -7.63
N ASN A 79 -13.27 0.06 -7.26
CA ASN A 79 -14.38 0.02 -8.22
C ASN A 79 -15.02 1.41 -8.41
N SER A 80 -15.86 1.53 -9.45
CA SER A 80 -16.64 2.76 -9.73
C SER A 80 -17.64 3.16 -8.65
N LYS A 81 -17.89 2.28 -7.67
CA LYS A 81 -18.76 2.50 -6.52
C LYS A 81 -17.98 2.81 -5.23
N GLY A 82 -16.66 3.02 -5.31
CA GLY A 82 -15.79 3.29 -4.16
C GLY A 82 -15.54 2.12 -3.21
N LYS A 83 -15.82 0.87 -3.60
CA LYS A 83 -15.38 -0.31 -2.82
C LYS A 83 -13.95 -0.68 -3.16
N TYR A 84 -13.19 -0.94 -2.11
CA TYR A 84 -11.80 -1.38 -2.17
C TYR A 84 -11.71 -2.90 -2.02
N ARG A 85 -10.81 -3.51 -2.79
CA ARG A 85 -10.37 -4.90 -2.56
C ARG A 85 -8.85 -4.94 -2.62
N ALA A 86 -8.23 -5.70 -1.73
CA ALA A 86 -6.79 -5.89 -1.73
C ALA A 86 -6.45 -7.38 -1.88
N ARG A 87 -5.40 -7.68 -2.64
CA ARG A 87 -4.91 -9.05 -2.83
C ARG A 87 -3.40 -9.07 -3.03
N LYS A 88 -2.77 -10.21 -2.71
CA LYS A 88 -1.35 -10.42 -3.01
C LYS A 88 -1.11 -10.37 -4.51
N VAL A 89 0.03 -9.81 -4.91
CA VAL A 89 0.46 -9.80 -6.31
C VAL A 89 1.03 -11.17 -6.67
N ASN A 90 0.47 -11.81 -7.70
CA ASN A 90 0.99 -13.05 -8.27
C ASN A 90 1.12 -12.89 -9.79
N TYR A 91 2.35 -12.93 -10.30
CA TYR A 91 2.65 -12.79 -11.73
C TYR A 91 2.66 -14.12 -12.48
N ILE A 92 2.75 -15.26 -11.77
CA ILE A 92 2.85 -16.60 -12.38
C ILE A 92 1.46 -17.20 -12.56
N GLN A 93 0.61 -17.10 -11.55
CA GLN A 93 -0.76 -17.62 -11.55
C GLN A 93 -1.75 -16.50 -11.24
N THR A 94 -2.12 -15.74 -12.27
CA THR A 94 -3.02 -14.58 -12.14
C THR A 94 -4.46 -14.96 -11.73
N SER A 95 -4.84 -16.24 -11.90
CA SER A 95 -6.12 -16.80 -11.44
C SER A 95 -6.16 -17.07 -9.94
N GLN A 96 -5.01 -17.23 -9.29
CA GLN A 96 -4.95 -17.44 -7.85
C GLN A 96 -5.16 -16.11 -7.13
N ILE A 97 -6.26 -16.00 -6.40
CA ILE A 97 -6.63 -14.79 -5.66
C ILE A 97 -6.42 -15.04 -4.17
N ILE A 98 -5.43 -14.39 -3.59
CA ILE A 98 -5.21 -14.37 -2.14
C ILE A 98 -5.61 -12.99 -1.63
N GLN A 99 -6.82 -12.89 -1.09
CA GLN A 99 -7.35 -11.64 -0.55
C GLN A 99 -6.61 -11.26 0.73
N VAL A 100 -6.35 -9.96 0.90
CA VAL A 100 -5.78 -9.37 2.11
C VAL A 100 -6.71 -8.28 2.64
N PRO A 101 -6.65 -7.93 3.94
CA PRO A 101 -7.52 -6.92 4.52
C PRO A 101 -7.21 -5.52 3.96
N TYR A 102 -8.23 -4.66 3.98
CA TYR A 102 -8.15 -3.22 3.73
C TYR A 102 -8.75 -2.48 4.94
N PRO A 103 -8.13 -1.41 5.48
CA PRO A 103 -6.87 -0.77 5.07
C PRO A 103 -5.65 -1.71 5.08
N LEU A 104 -4.63 -1.38 4.28
CA LEU A 104 -3.48 -2.25 4.10
C LEU A 104 -2.67 -2.41 5.39
N ARG A 105 -2.11 -3.61 5.61
CA ARG A 105 -1.21 -3.90 6.72
C ARG A 105 0.07 -4.52 6.17
N MET A 106 1.09 -3.70 6.00
CA MET A 106 2.33 -4.10 5.34
C MET A 106 3.41 -4.39 6.39
N LYS A 107 3.90 -5.62 6.38
CA LYS A 107 4.97 -6.10 7.26
C LYS A 107 6.18 -6.45 6.42
N VAL A 108 7.36 -6.38 7.04
CA VAL A 108 8.61 -6.84 6.43
C VAL A 108 8.49 -8.32 6.10
N MET A 109 8.89 -8.67 4.88
CA MET A 109 8.97 -10.05 4.40
C MET A 109 10.39 -10.60 4.57
N SER A 110 11.40 -9.81 4.20
CA SER A 110 12.80 -10.22 4.33
C SER A 110 13.72 -9.01 4.40
N LYS A 111 14.92 -9.24 4.95
CA LYS A 111 16.05 -8.30 4.85
C LYS A 111 16.77 -8.55 3.52
N ILE A 112 17.06 -7.49 2.77
CA ILE A 112 17.71 -7.57 1.47
C ILE A 112 19.23 -7.43 1.61
N ARG A 113 19.68 -6.71 2.63
CA ARG A 113 21.08 -6.33 2.84
C ARG A 113 21.68 -6.92 4.11
#